data_AF-A0A8H7IEJ5-F1
#
_entry.id   AF-A0A8H7IEJ5-F1
#
_cell.length_a   1.000
_cell.length_b   1.000
_cell.length_c   1.000
_cell.angle_alpha   90.00
_cell.angle_beta   90.00
_cell.angle_gamma   90.00
#
_symmetry.space_group_name_H-M   'P 1'
#
loop_
_entity.id
_entity.type
_entity.pdbx_description
1 polymer ?
#
loop_
_entity_poly.entity_id
_entity_poly.type
_entity_poly.pdbx_seq_one_letter_code
_entity_poly.pdbx_strand_id
1 'polypeptide(L)'
;MPTDVPEADDLAQTMEAQWKEVEAALRQSKQQIIAGESGNPTEFEIREEVWLDAKNVNLKTLSPKLTEQQLGPFRIHDVFYVGLLSKVKRDKKRAFENRPPPVTMDGEEEYKVEGITNAKERNGKWFFQVKWKGYGSKENTWEPKKT
;
A
#
# COMPACT_ATOMS: atom_id res chain seq x y z
N MET A 1 -58.93 13.53 -17.96
CA MET A 1 -58.06 14.67 -18.34
C MET A 1 -56.88 14.64 -17.37
N PRO A 2 -55.62 14.62 -17.82
CA PRO A 2 -54.47 14.38 -16.95
C PRO A 2 -54.29 15.59 -16.02
N THR A 3 -54.26 15.37 -14.70
CA THR A 3 -54.07 16.43 -13.70
C THR A 3 -52.64 16.41 -13.18
N ASP A 4 -51.97 17.51 -13.49
CA ASP A 4 -50.65 17.99 -13.12
C ASP A 4 -50.42 17.92 -11.60
N VAL A 5 -49.51 17.06 -11.14
CA VAL A 5 -49.07 16.98 -9.72
C VAL A 5 -47.62 17.47 -9.67
N PRO A 6 -47.39 18.78 -9.44
CA PRO A 6 -46.11 19.42 -9.72
C PRO A 6 -44.96 18.94 -8.81
N GLU A 7 -45.26 18.38 -7.64
CA GLU A 7 -44.26 17.89 -6.69
C GLU A 7 -43.57 16.59 -7.17
N ALA A 8 -44.24 15.80 -8.01
CA ALA A 8 -43.66 14.60 -8.62
C ALA A 8 -42.71 14.96 -9.78
N ASP A 9 -42.99 16.05 -10.49
CA ASP A 9 -42.18 16.51 -11.61
C ASP A 9 -40.89 17.22 -11.16
N ASP A 10 -40.95 17.98 -10.05
CA ASP A 10 -39.75 18.62 -9.47
C ASP A 10 -38.75 17.59 -8.92
N LEU A 11 -39.24 16.52 -8.28
CA LEU A 11 -38.40 15.41 -7.81
C LEU A 11 -37.82 14.58 -8.96
N ALA A 12 -38.57 14.40 -10.05
CA ALA A 12 -38.08 13.71 -11.24
C ALA A 12 -36.97 14.50 -11.95
N GLN A 13 -37.11 15.83 -12.06
CA GLN A 13 -36.12 16.67 -12.73
C GLN A 13 -34.81 16.80 -11.95
N THR A 14 -34.88 16.89 -10.62
CA THR A 14 -33.68 16.93 -9.76
C THR A 14 -32.91 15.63 -9.80
N MET A 15 -33.62 14.50 -9.80
CA MET A 15 -33.00 13.18 -9.90
C MET A 15 -32.35 13.00 -11.27
N GLU A 16 -33.03 13.35 -12.37
CA GLU A 16 -32.43 13.31 -13.71
C GLU A 16 -31.20 14.20 -13.87
N ALA A 17 -31.17 15.39 -13.24
CA ALA A 17 -30.01 16.27 -13.28
C ALA A 17 -28.79 15.67 -12.56
N GLN A 18 -28.99 15.08 -11.38
CA GLN A 18 -27.92 14.45 -10.61
C GLN A 18 -27.39 13.18 -11.29
N TRP A 19 -28.28 12.37 -11.87
CA TRP A 19 -27.86 11.17 -12.60
C TRP A 19 -27.02 11.52 -13.85
N LYS A 20 -27.35 12.61 -14.55
CA LYS A 20 -26.60 13.05 -15.73
C LYS A 20 -25.17 13.53 -15.41
N GLU A 21 -24.99 14.19 -14.27
CA GLU A 21 -23.68 14.69 -13.83
C GLU A 21 -22.77 13.55 -13.34
N VAL A 22 -23.33 12.62 -12.56
CA VAL A 22 -22.61 11.43 -12.08
C VAL A 22 -22.25 10.51 -13.24
N GLU A 23 -23.13 10.32 -14.22
CA GLU A 23 -22.84 9.53 -15.43
C GLU A 23 -21.78 10.18 -16.32
N ALA A 24 -21.74 11.52 -16.43
CA ALA A 24 -20.73 12.21 -17.21
C ALA A 24 -19.33 12.11 -16.60
N ALA A 25 -19.20 12.27 -15.29
CA ALA A 25 -17.91 12.16 -14.59
C ALA A 25 -17.37 10.72 -14.61
N LEU A 26 -18.25 9.73 -14.40
CA LEU A 26 -17.87 8.33 -14.44
C LEU A 26 -17.46 7.89 -15.85
N ARG A 27 -18.11 8.45 -16.89
CA ARG A 27 -17.75 8.22 -18.30
C ARG A 27 -16.41 8.87 -18.67
N GLN A 28 -16.09 10.05 -18.14
CA GLN A 28 -14.80 10.71 -18.39
C GLN A 28 -13.63 10.00 -17.69
N SER A 29 -13.78 9.58 -16.42
CA SER A 29 -12.73 8.82 -15.74
C SER A 29 -12.52 7.44 -16.38
N LYS A 30 -13.60 6.75 -16.74
CA LYS A 30 -13.53 5.45 -17.42
C LYS A 30 -12.93 5.56 -18.83
N GLN A 31 -13.19 6.64 -19.56
CA GLN A 31 -12.51 6.92 -20.84
C GLN A 31 -11.01 7.19 -20.66
N GLN A 32 -10.58 7.85 -19.59
CA GLN A 32 -9.15 8.08 -19.31
C GLN A 32 -8.40 6.80 -18.86
N ILE A 33 -9.07 5.90 -18.13
CA ILE A 33 -8.48 4.61 -17.71
C ILE A 33 -8.49 3.59 -18.85
N ILE A 34 -9.57 3.51 -19.66
CA ILE A 34 -9.64 2.60 -20.83
C ILE A 34 -8.77 3.06 -21.99
N ALA A 35 -8.58 4.37 -22.16
CA ALA A 35 -7.56 4.93 -23.07
C ALA A 35 -6.11 4.72 -22.56
N GLY A 36 -5.92 4.12 -21.36
CA GLY A 36 -4.63 3.67 -20.84
C GLY A 36 -3.79 4.73 -20.13
N GLU A 37 -4.40 5.82 -19.63
CA GLU A 37 -3.67 7.02 -19.19
C GLU A 37 -3.75 7.30 -17.68
N SER A 38 -3.79 6.25 -16.86
CA SER A 38 -3.10 6.29 -15.56
C SER A 38 -1.79 5.57 -15.77
N GLY A 39 -0.74 6.34 -16.06
CA GLY A 39 0.53 5.87 -16.62
C GLY A 39 0.96 4.53 -16.04
N ASN A 40 1.17 3.55 -16.94
CA ASN A 40 1.57 2.20 -16.61
C ASN A 40 2.65 2.20 -15.52
N PRO A 41 2.58 1.32 -14.49
CA PRO A 41 3.75 1.04 -13.67
C PRO A 41 4.84 0.62 -14.64
N THR A 42 5.91 1.41 -14.77
CA THR A 42 6.96 1.12 -15.74
C THR A 42 7.60 -0.21 -15.34
N GLU A 43 7.20 -1.26 -16.04
CA GLU A 43 7.71 -2.60 -15.88
C GLU A 43 9.03 -2.65 -16.62
N PHE A 44 10.12 -2.89 -15.90
CA PHE A 44 11.47 -2.91 -16.47
C PHE A 44 11.97 -4.35 -16.55
N GLU A 45 12.55 -4.72 -17.69
CA GLU A 45 13.10 -6.06 -17.86
C GLU A 45 14.52 -6.15 -17.28
N ILE A 46 14.84 -7.30 -16.68
CA ILE A 46 16.21 -7.56 -16.19
C ILE A 46 17.15 -7.55 -17.41
N ARG A 47 18.18 -6.69 -17.36
CA ARG A 47 19.18 -6.32 -18.39
C ARG A 47 18.82 -5.15 -19.29
N GLU A 48 17.64 -4.56 -19.14
CA GLU A 48 17.31 -3.30 -19.80
C GLU A 48 18.20 -2.17 -19.25
N GLU A 49 18.67 -1.31 -20.17
CA GLU A 49 19.48 -0.15 -19.83
C GLU A 49 18.56 1.01 -19.49
N VAL A 50 18.58 1.41 -18.21
CA VAL A 50 17.69 2.43 -17.67
C VAL A 50 18.47 3.63 -17.18
N TRP A 51 17.81 4.78 -17.24
CA TRP A 51 18.27 6.01 -16.63
C TRP A 51 17.57 6.16 -15.29
N LEU A 52 18.35 6.47 -14.26
CA LEU A 52 17.82 6.82 -12.95
C LEU A 52 17.59 8.33 -12.92
N ASP A 53 16.40 8.74 -12.50
CA ASP A 53 16.16 10.15 -12.22
C ASP A 53 17.02 10.57 -11.02
N ALA A 54 17.92 11.53 -11.22
CA ALA A 54 18.83 12.01 -10.21
C ALA A 54 18.12 12.56 -8.97
N LYS A 55 16.86 13.00 -9.11
CA LYS A 55 16.06 13.49 -7.98
C LYS A 55 15.73 12.37 -6.99
N ASN A 56 15.68 11.13 -7.45
CA ASN A 56 15.39 9.94 -6.65
C ASN A 56 16.65 9.20 -6.20
N VAL A 57 17.84 9.73 -6.51
CA VAL A 57 19.14 9.16 -6.15
C VAL A 57 19.91 10.19 -5.32
N ASN A 58 20.38 9.82 -4.12
CA ASN A 58 21.12 10.75 -3.27
C ASN A 58 22.54 10.97 -3.78
N LEU A 59 22.69 11.92 -4.71
CA LEU A 59 23.97 12.39 -5.18
C LEU A 59 24.56 13.39 -4.17
N LYS A 60 25.77 13.12 -3.67
CA LYS A 60 26.52 14.00 -2.74
C LYS A 60 27.08 15.27 -3.39
N THR A 61 26.44 15.75 -4.44
CA THR A 61 26.82 16.92 -5.23
C THR A 61 26.23 18.20 -4.63
N LEU A 62 26.95 19.31 -4.75
CA LEU A 62 26.74 20.51 -3.93
C LEU A 62 25.50 21.35 -4.30
N SER A 63 24.77 21.07 -5.38
CA SER A 63 23.45 21.68 -5.59
C SER A 63 22.54 20.91 -6.56
N PRO A 64 21.22 20.85 -6.30
CA PRO A 64 20.25 20.22 -7.21
C PRO A 64 20.14 20.87 -8.61
N LYS A 65 20.69 22.08 -8.77
CA LYS A 65 20.62 22.84 -10.04
C LYS A 65 21.80 22.55 -10.97
N LEU A 66 22.91 22.08 -10.42
CA LEU A 66 24.10 21.70 -11.17
C LEU A 66 24.20 20.19 -11.37
N THR A 67 23.21 19.42 -10.91
CA THR A 67 23.12 17.98 -11.12
C THR A 67 22.35 17.67 -12.39
N GLU A 68 22.94 16.83 -13.25
CA GLU A 68 22.26 16.27 -14.41
C GLU A 68 21.03 15.48 -13.95
N GLN A 69 19.87 15.74 -14.56
CA GLN A 69 18.58 15.23 -14.05
C GLN A 69 18.36 13.74 -14.34
N GLN A 70 19.06 13.19 -15.33
CA GLN A 70 18.98 11.77 -15.67
C GLN A 70 20.39 11.17 -15.63
N LEU A 71 20.55 10.10 -14.86
CA LEU A 71 21.82 9.42 -14.63
C LEU A 71 21.79 8.07 -15.31
N GLY A 72 22.83 7.69 -16.05
CA GLY A 72 22.84 6.39 -16.69
C GLY A 72 23.96 6.20 -17.71
N PRO A 73 23.83 5.19 -18.61
CA PRO A 73 22.82 4.12 -18.57
C PRO A 73 23.26 2.97 -17.65
N PHE A 74 22.36 2.50 -16.80
CA PHE A 74 22.61 1.37 -15.91
C PHE A 74 21.82 0.15 -16.36
N ARG A 75 22.45 -1.03 -16.35
CA ARG A 75 21.77 -2.29 -16.61
C ARG A 75 21.11 -2.80 -15.34
N ILE A 76 19.82 -3.13 -15.42
CA ILE A 76 19.12 -3.77 -14.32
C ILE A 76 19.64 -5.21 -14.19
N HIS A 77 20.22 -5.54 -13.06
CA HIS A 77 20.67 -6.90 -12.76
C HIS A 77 19.94 -7.42 -11.53
N ASP A 78 19.49 -8.67 -11.56
CA ASP A 78 18.98 -9.39 -10.39
C ASP A 78 20.15 -9.82 -9.50
N VAL A 79 20.84 -8.84 -8.91
CA VAL A 79 22.02 -9.04 -8.07
C VAL A 79 21.88 -8.21 -6.81
N PHE A 80 21.86 -8.88 -5.67
CA PHE A 80 21.96 -8.27 -4.35
C PHE A 80 23.43 -8.01 -3.99
N TYR A 81 23.73 -6.83 -3.43
CA TYR A 81 25.10 -6.51 -3.01
C TYR A 81 25.54 -7.47 -1.89
N VAL A 82 26.52 -8.32 -2.19
CA VAL A 82 26.98 -9.39 -1.30
C VAL A 82 27.51 -8.91 0.05
N GLY A 83 27.94 -7.64 0.15
CA GLY A 83 28.34 -7.02 1.41
C GLY A 83 27.18 -6.70 2.37
N LEU A 84 25.93 -6.63 1.88
CA LEU A 84 24.73 -6.56 2.72
C LEU A 84 24.39 -7.91 3.34
N LEU A 85 24.95 -9.00 2.81
CA LEU A 85 24.74 -10.34 3.35
C LEU A 85 25.59 -10.51 4.60
N SER A 86 24.94 -10.66 5.74
CA SER A 86 25.60 -11.08 6.96
C SER A 86 25.62 -12.61 7.04
N LYS A 87 26.79 -13.20 7.34
CA LYS A 87 26.89 -14.64 7.59
C LYS A 87 25.94 -15.01 8.72
N VAL A 88 25.08 -16.00 8.48
CA VAL A 88 24.11 -16.47 9.47
C VAL A 88 24.88 -17.00 10.69
N LYS A 89 24.73 -16.32 11.83
CA LYS A 89 25.17 -16.82 13.13
C LYS A 89 24.06 -17.71 13.67
N ARG A 90 24.23 -19.04 13.55
CA ARG A 90 23.34 -20.03 14.19
C ARG A 90 23.50 -19.90 15.70
N ASP A 91 22.60 -19.15 16.29
CA ASP A 91 22.49 -19.04 17.74
C ASP A 91 21.34 -19.95 18.15
N LYS A 92 21.65 -21.04 18.87
CA LYS A 92 20.68 -22.05 19.32
C LYS A 92 19.60 -21.46 20.26
N LYS A 93 19.75 -20.20 20.69
CA LYS A 93 18.75 -19.46 21.48
C LYS A 93 17.87 -18.53 20.62
N ARG A 94 18.07 -18.43 19.31
CA ARG A 94 17.25 -17.58 18.44
C ARG A 94 15.87 -18.18 18.28
N ALA A 95 14.89 -17.57 18.93
CA ALA A 95 13.47 -17.86 18.79
C ALA A 95 12.96 -17.75 17.34
N PHE A 96 13.70 -17.09 16.45
CA PHE A 96 13.32 -16.87 15.05
C PHE A 96 13.21 -18.17 14.23
N GLU A 97 14.00 -19.20 14.53
CA GLU A 97 13.92 -20.49 13.81
C GLU A 97 12.65 -21.30 14.16
N ASN A 98 11.94 -20.94 15.24
CA ASN A 98 10.67 -21.57 15.65
C ASN A 98 9.45 -20.66 15.44
N ARG A 99 9.58 -19.65 14.57
CA ARG A 99 8.45 -18.78 14.21
C ARG A 99 7.38 -19.65 13.52
N PRO A 100 6.16 -19.76 14.05
CA PRO A 100 5.11 -20.48 13.36
C PRO A 100 4.80 -19.76 12.03
N PRO A 101 4.67 -20.49 10.92
CA PRO A 101 4.28 -19.87 9.64
C PRO A 101 2.91 -19.19 9.80
N PRO A 102 2.66 -18.07 9.11
CA PRO A 102 1.34 -17.45 9.08
C PRO A 102 0.31 -18.44 8.53
N VAL A 103 -0.88 -18.47 9.12
CA VAL A 103 -1.99 -19.28 8.61
C VAL A 103 -2.74 -18.44 7.60
N THR A 104 -2.82 -18.86 6.35
CA THR A 104 -3.65 -18.17 5.34
C THR A 104 -5.09 -18.66 5.43
N MET A 105 -6.02 -17.83 5.92
CA MET A 105 -7.47 -18.03 5.74
C MET A 105 -7.99 -16.93 4.80
N ASP A 106 -8.70 -17.31 3.74
CA ASP A 106 -9.27 -16.41 2.72
C ASP A 106 -8.29 -15.39 2.09
N GLY A 107 -7.00 -15.71 2.05
CA GLY A 107 -5.95 -14.86 1.47
C GLY A 107 -5.37 -13.82 2.44
N GLU A 108 -5.82 -13.78 3.69
CA GLU A 108 -5.26 -12.94 4.76
C GLU A 108 -4.37 -13.78 5.70
N GLU A 109 -3.22 -13.25 6.10
CA GLU A 109 -2.30 -13.89 7.05
C GLU A 109 -2.83 -13.77 8.49
N GLU A 110 -3.30 -14.87 9.07
CA GLU A 110 -3.69 -14.96 10.47
C GLU A 110 -2.59 -15.54 11.35
N TYR A 111 -2.39 -14.90 12.50
CA TYR A 111 -1.39 -15.30 13.50
C TYR A 111 -2.08 -15.74 14.79
N LYS A 112 -1.61 -16.84 15.38
CA LYS A 112 -2.20 -17.34 16.63
C LYS A 112 -1.82 -16.45 17.80
N VAL A 113 -2.82 -15.83 18.42
CA VAL A 113 -2.67 -15.03 19.64
C VAL A 113 -2.50 -15.93 20.87
N GLU A 114 -1.52 -15.62 21.70
CA GLU A 114 -1.34 -16.23 23.03
C GLU A 114 -2.18 -15.50 24.10
N GLY A 115 -2.29 -14.16 24.00
CA GLY A 115 -3.14 -13.35 24.86
C GLY A 115 -2.99 -11.85 24.64
N ILE A 116 -3.70 -11.05 25.43
CA ILE A 116 -3.55 -9.58 25.46
C ILE A 116 -2.75 -9.21 26.71
N THR A 117 -1.62 -8.52 26.53
CA THR A 117 -0.74 -8.11 27.65
C THR A 117 -1.10 -6.72 28.19
N ASN A 118 -1.67 -5.84 27.36
CA ASN A 118 -1.97 -4.46 27.75
C ASN A 118 -3.10 -3.87 26.90
N ALA A 119 -3.72 -2.79 27.37
CA ALA A 119 -4.77 -2.08 26.66
C ALA A 119 -4.56 -0.56 26.82
N LYS A 120 -4.79 0.21 25.76
CA LYS A 120 -4.74 1.67 25.80
C LYS A 120 -5.76 2.30 24.88
N GLU A 121 -6.21 3.49 25.23
CA GLU A 121 -7.09 4.30 24.39
C GLU A 121 -6.30 5.43 23.73
N ARG A 122 -6.51 5.64 22.42
CA ARG A 122 -5.96 6.78 21.70
C ARG A 122 -7.02 7.31 20.74
N ASN A 123 -7.37 8.59 20.87
CA ASN A 123 -8.36 9.28 20.03
C ASN A 123 -9.72 8.55 19.95
N GLY A 124 -10.25 8.09 21.10
CA GLY A 124 -11.52 7.36 21.17
C GLY A 124 -11.48 5.92 20.64
N LYS A 125 -10.30 5.41 20.25
CA LYS A 125 -10.10 4.04 19.76
C LYS A 125 -9.27 3.23 20.75
N TRP A 126 -9.73 2.02 21.05
CA TRP A 126 -9.01 1.06 21.88
C TRP A 126 -7.97 0.30 21.07
N PHE A 127 -6.77 0.15 21.65
CA PHE A 127 -5.69 -0.67 21.13
C PHE A 127 -5.30 -1.70 22.19
N PHE A 128 -5.08 -2.93 21.76
CA PHE A 128 -4.66 -4.04 22.61
C PHE A 128 -3.26 -4.49 22.22
N GLN A 129 -2.40 -4.65 23.22
CA GLN A 129 -1.07 -5.20 22.98
C GLN A 129 -1.17 -6.72 22.93
N VAL A 130 -1.05 -7.27 21.73
CA VAL A 130 -1.21 -8.69 21.44
C VAL A 130 0.11 -9.42 21.69
N LYS A 131 0.06 -10.44 22.53
CA LYS A 131 1.13 -11.42 22.71
C LYS A 131 0.90 -12.55 21.72
N TRP A 132 1.81 -12.69 20.75
CA TRP A 132 1.71 -13.71 19.71
C TRP A 132 2.30 -15.04 20.20
N LYS A 133 1.60 -16.16 19.91
CA LYS A 133 2.03 -17.49 20.36
C LYS A 133 3.30 -17.91 19.66
N GLY A 134 4.33 -18.25 20.43
CA GLY A 134 5.64 -18.64 19.90
C GLY A 134 6.60 -17.47 19.67
N TYR A 135 6.16 -16.23 19.94
CA TYR A 135 6.97 -15.03 19.78
C TYR A 135 7.40 -14.46 21.13
N GLY A 136 8.61 -13.88 21.18
CA GLY A 136 9.09 -13.20 22.38
C GLY A 136 8.28 -11.95 22.69
N SER A 137 8.19 -11.51 23.95
CA SER A 137 7.36 -10.34 24.33
C SER A 137 7.80 -9.02 23.68
N LYS A 138 9.01 -8.97 23.11
CA LYS A 138 9.51 -7.85 22.31
C LYS A 138 8.78 -7.70 20.96
N GLU A 139 8.15 -8.77 20.47
CA GLU A 139 7.42 -8.78 19.21
C GLU A 139 5.91 -8.52 19.39
N ASN A 140 5.49 -8.15 20.60
CA ASN A 140 4.10 -7.79 20.84
C ASN A 140 3.73 -6.51 20.10
N THR A 141 2.66 -6.54 19.32
CA THR A 141 2.15 -5.40 18.54
C THR A 141 0.89 -4.82 19.17
N TRP A 142 0.57 -3.57 18.86
CA TRP A 142 -0.66 -2.90 19.31
C TRP A 142 -1.70 -2.94 18.21
N GLU A 143 -2.69 -3.82 18.34
CA GLU A 143 -3.76 -3.99 17.36
C GLU A 143 -4.99 -3.17 17.77
N PRO A 144 -5.67 -2.50 16.83
CA PRO A 144 -6.90 -1.78 17.13
C PRO A 144 -8.03 -2.75 17.48
N LYS A 145 -8.94 -2.33 18.38
CA LYS A 145 -10.20 -3.04 18.60
C LYS A 145 -11.02 -2.98 17.32
N LYS A 146 -11.20 -4.13 16.66
CA LYS A 146 -12.20 -4.25 15.59
C LYS A 146 -13.56 -3.95 16.21
N THR A 147 -14.20 -2.90 15.70
CA THR A 147 -15.54 -2.46 16.13
C THR A 147 -16.58 -3.20 15.31
#